data_AF-A0A7V6H2J1-F1
#
_entry.id   AF-A0A7V6H2J1-F1
#
_cell.length_a   1.000
_cell.length_b   1.000
_cell.length_c   1.000
_cell.angle_alpha   90.00
_cell.angle_beta   90.00
_cell.angle_gamma   90.00
#
_symmetry.space_group_name_H-M   'P 1'
#
loop_
_entity.id
_entity.type
_entity.pdbx_description
1 polymer ?
#
loop_
_entity_poly.entity_id
_entity_poly.type
_entity_poly.pdbx_seq_one_letter_code
_entity_poly.pdbx_strand_id
1 'polypeptide(L)'
;MDTFRIKSFDEFKARLETDQELQEQFRKDPLGAVGKFEQSPLYTDKWIYRIIVIALSLIVFAIIVGVLYLIGSGKIEGDQGVPTILTAIGSAAIGALAGLLAPSPK
;
A
#
# COMPACT_ATOMS: atom_id res chain seq x y z
N MET A 1 -27.89 9.13 16.79
CA MET A 1 -27.72 7.93 15.93
C MET A 1 -26.27 7.88 15.53
N ASP A 2 -25.45 7.29 16.40
CA ASP A 2 -24.02 7.18 16.20
C ASP A 2 -23.74 6.18 15.08
N THR A 3 -23.18 6.68 13.98
CA THR A 3 -22.72 5.85 12.87
C THR A 3 -21.52 5.05 13.34
N PHE A 4 -21.75 3.80 13.76
CA PHE A 4 -20.72 2.86 14.20
C PHE A 4 -19.71 2.60 13.07
N ARG A 5 -18.48 3.11 13.22
CA ARG A 5 -17.37 2.90 12.28
C ARG A 5 -16.31 2.03 12.95
N ILE A 6 -16.39 0.73 12.74
CA ILE A 6 -15.40 -0.25 13.23
C ILE A 6 -14.36 -0.44 12.14
N LYS A 7 -13.08 -0.14 12.43
CA LYS A 7 -12.03 -0.05 11.41
C LYS A 7 -11.30 -1.36 11.16
N SER A 8 -11.36 -2.30 12.10
CA SER A 8 -10.70 -3.61 11.99
C SER A 8 -11.49 -4.73 12.67
N PHE A 9 -11.18 -5.97 12.27
CA PHE A 9 -11.78 -7.16 12.86
C PHE A 9 -11.43 -7.33 14.35
N ASP A 10 -10.23 -6.92 14.77
CA ASP A 10 -9.83 -6.96 16.18
C ASP A 10 -10.63 -5.97 17.03
N GLU A 11 -10.89 -4.77 16.50
CA GLU A 11 -11.75 -3.78 17.16
C GLU A 11 -13.19 -4.29 17.26
N PHE A 12 -13.67 -4.98 16.22
CA PHE A 12 -14.97 -5.64 16.25
C PHE A 12 -15.05 -6.71 17.34
N LYS A 13 -14.05 -7.60 17.41
CA LYS A 13 -14.04 -8.68 18.41
C LYS A 13 -14.02 -8.13 19.83
N ALA A 14 -13.15 -7.16 20.09
CA ALA A 14 -13.07 -6.50 21.40
C ALA A 14 -14.40 -5.83 21.80
N ARG A 15 -15.08 -5.19 20.83
CA ARG A 15 -16.40 -4.57 21.06
C ARG A 15 -17.52 -5.60 21.21
N LEU A 16 -17.50 -6.69 20.45
CA LEU A 16 -18.47 -7.77 20.55
C LEU A 16 -18.41 -8.46 21.92
N GLU A 17 -17.24 -8.50 22.55
CA GLU A 17 -17.09 -9.01 23.92
C GLU A 17 -17.70 -8.06 24.98
N THR A 18 -17.82 -6.77 24.67
CA THR A 18 -18.18 -5.73 25.66
C THR A 18 -19.59 -5.16 25.47
N ASP A 19 -20.16 -5.20 24.27
CA ASP A 19 -21.40 -4.49 23.90
C ASP A 19 -22.58 -5.47 23.69
N GLN A 20 -23.59 -5.37 24.57
CA GLN A 20 -24.79 -6.21 24.52
C GLN A 20 -25.66 -5.96 23.28
N GLU A 21 -25.76 -4.73 22.76
CA GLU A 21 -26.53 -4.45 21.55
C GLU A 21 -25.88 -5.09 20.32
N LEU A 22 -24.54 -5.05 20.25
CA LEU A 22 -23.77 -5.66 19.18
C LEU A 22 -23.90 -7.19 19.21
N GLN A 23 -23.90 -7.80 20.40
CA GLN A 23 -24.13 -9.23 20.58
C GLN A 23 -25.53 -9.66 20.14
N GLU A 24 -26.56 -8.90 20.51
CA GLU A 24 -27.92 -9.20 20.07
C GLU A 24 -28.09 -9.06 18.55
N GLN A 25 -27.52 -8.01 17.96
CA GLN A 25 -27.53 -7.83 16.51
C GLN A 25 -26.78 -8.96 15.81
N PHE A 26 -25.62 -9.37 16.31
CA PHE A 26 -24.84 -10.47 15.73
C PHE A 26 -25.55 -11.83 15.86
N ARG A 27 -26.29 -12.06 16.95
CA ARG A 27 -27.12 -13.27 17.14
C ARG A 27 -28.32 -13.32 16.19
N LYS A 28 -28.94 -12.18 15.92
CA LYS A 28 -30.13 -12.07 15.04
C LYS A 28 -29.75 -12.12 13.56
N ASP A 29 -28.69 -11.41 13.17
CA ASP A 29 -28.18 -11.39 11.80
C ASP A 29 -26.65 -11.26 11.78
N PRO A 30 -25.92 -12.39 11.77
CA PRO A 30 -24.47 -12.36 11.78
C PRO A 30 -23.89 -11.76 10.49
N LEU A 31 -24.55 -11.94 9.34
CA LEU A 31 -24.08 -11.39 8.06
C LEU A 31 -24.31 -9.88 7.97
N GLY A 32 -25.45 -9.39 8.46
CA GLY A 32 -25.75 -7.95 8.52
C GLY A 32 -24.86 -7.19 9.52
N ALA A 33 -24.52 -7.81 10.65
CA ALA A 33 -23.59 -7.23 11.63
C ALA A 33 -22.16 -7.13 11.06
N VAL A 34 -21.72 -8.14 10.30
CA VAL A 34 -20.45 -8.14 9.58
C VAL A 34 -20.48 -7.17 8.38
N GLY A 35 -21.61 -7.00 7.73
CA GLY A 35 -21.77 -6.04 6.62
C GLY A 35 -21.58 -4.57 7.01
N LYS A 36 -21.64 -4.24 8.30
CA LYS A 36 -21.37 -2.88 8.82
C LYS A 36 -19.87 -2.56 8.91
N PHE A 37 -18.99 -3.48 8.55
CA PHE A 37 -17.57 -3.20 8.34
C PHE A 37 -17.38 -2.33 7.09
N GLU A 38 -17.13 -1.03 7.27
CA GLU A 38 -16.52 -0.23 6.22
C GLU A 38 -15.05 -0.65 6.10
N GLN A 39 -14.74 -1.55 5.16
CA GLN A 39 -13.37 -1.72 4.70
C GLN A 39 -12.89 -0.37 4.16
N SER A 40 -11.83 0.18 4.76
CA SER A 40 -11.30 1.49 4.39
C SER A 40 -11.11 1.56 2.87
N PRO A 41 -11.58 2.61 2.19
CA PRO A 41 -11.53 2.72 0.73
C PRO A 41 -10.09 2.62 0.18
N LEU A 42 -9.08 2.90 1.01
CA LEU A 42 -7.67 2.66 0.70
C LEU A 42 -7.34 1.20 0.35
N TYR A 43 -8.04 0.23 0.97
CA TYR A 43 -7.84 -1.20 0.73
C TYR A 43 -8.86 -1.78 -0.27
N THR A 44 -10.03 -1.16 -0.39
CA THR A 44 -11.09 -1.61 -1.31
C THR A 44 -10.88 -1.08 -2.72
N ASP A 45 -10.30 0.11 -2.86
CA ASP A 45 -10.19 0.80 -4.14
C ASP A 45 -8.90 0.45 -4.91
N LYS A 46 -9.04 -0.53 -5.81
CA LYS A 46 -7.98 -0.96 -6.73
C LYS A 46 -7.49 0.17 -7.64
N TRP A 47 -8.27 1.23 -7.86
CA TRP A 47 -7.86 2.35 -8.69
C TRP A 47 -6.80 3.21 -8.00
N ILE A 48 -6.95 3.48 -6.70
CA ILE A 48 -5.95 4.22 -5.92
C ILE A 48 -4.60 3.49 -5.95
N TYR A 49 -4.61 2.17 -5.70
CA TYR A 49 -3.41 1.34 -5.81
C TYR A 49 -2.78 1.43 -7.21
N ARG A 50 -3.58 1.30 -8.27
CA ARG A 50 -3.10 1.39 -9.66
C ARG A 50 -2.48 2.75 -9.99
N ILE A 51 -3.10 3.85 -9.58
CA ILE A 51 -2.58 5.21 -9.84
C ILE A 51 -1.22 5.37 -9.18
N ILE A 52 -1.07 4.96 -7.93
CA ILE A 52 0.19 5.06 -7.19
C ILE A 52 1.28 4.23 -7.87
N VAL A 53 0.99 2.98 -8.23
CA VAL A 53 1.95 2.08 -8.90
C VAL A 53 2.35 2.62 -10.28
N ILE A 54 1.39 3.13 -11.07
CA ILE A 54 1.67 3.72 -12.39
C ILE A 54 2.53 4.97 -12.25
N ALA A 55 2.19 5.88 -11.33
CA ALA A 55 2.94 7.12 -11.11
C ALA A 55 4.39 6.82 -10.69
N LEU A 56 4.58 5.91 -9.74
CA LEU A 56 5.92 5.49 -9.30
C LEU A 56 6.70 4.83 -10.43
N SER A 57 6.05 3.96 -11.22
CA SER A 57 6.67 3.29 -12.36
C SER A 57 7.10 4.28 -13.44
N LEU A 58 6.27 5.29 -13.73
CA LEU A 58 6.60 6.36 -14.69
C LEU A 58 7.77 7.22 -14.22
N ILE A 59 7.88 7.52 -12.92
CA ILE A 59 9.01 8.26 -12.37
C ILE A 59 10.31 7.47 -12.58
N VAL A 60 10.33 6.19 -12.19
CA VAL A 60 11.51 5.33 -12.37
C VAL A 60 11.85 5.21 -13.86
N PHE A 61 10.86 5.01 -14.72
CA PHE A 61 11.05 4.93 -16.16
C PHE A 61 11.64 6.23 -16.74
N ALA A 62 11.13 7.40 -16.33
CA ALA A 62 11.65 8.69 -16.74
C ALA A 62 13.12 8.90 -16.31
N ILE A 63 13.48 8.45 -15.10
CA ILE A 63 14.88 8.50 -14.64
C ILE A 63 15.76 7.62 -15.52
N ILE A 64 15.36 6.38 -15.81
CA ILE A 64 16.13 5.47 -16.67
C ILE A 64 16.32 6.07 -18.07
N VAL A 65 15.25 6.56 -18.69
CA VAL A 65 15.32 7.19 -20.03
C VAL A 65 16.19 8.45 -20.01
N GLY A 66 16.06 9.29 -18.99
CA GLY A 66 16.88 10.50 -18.82
C GLY A 66 18.37 10.17 -18.70
N VAL A 67 18.71 9.13 -17.94
CA VAL A 67 20.09 8.64 -17.80
C VAL A 67 20.62 8.11 -19.13
N LEU A 68 19.85 7.28 -19.84
CA LEU A 68 20.24 6.75 -21.16
C LEU A 68 20.46 7.87 -22.19
N TYR A 69 19.61 8.89 -22.19
CA TYR A 69 19.75 10.06 -23.05
C TYR A 69 21.02 10.87 -22.72
N LEU A 70 21.33 11.03 -21.45
CA LEU A 70 22.49 11.78 -21.00
C LEU A 70 23.81 11.08 -21.35
N ILE A 71 23.82 9.75 -21.35
CA ILE A 71 24.92 8.91 -21.88
C ILE A 71 25.02 9.07 -23.40
N GLY A 72 23.91 8.88 -24.12
CA GLY A 72 23.91 8.92 -25.59
C GLY A 72 24.27 10.29 -26.17
N SER A 73 24.07 11.37 -25.40
CA SER A 73 24.44 12.74 -25.78
C SER A 73 25.89 13.12 -25.43
N GLY A 74 26.68 12.18 -24.88
CA GLY A 74 28.08 12.42 -24.51
C GLY A 74 28.27 13.42 -23.35
N LYS A 75 27.19 13.76 -22.64
CA LYS A 75 27.23 14.66 -21.48
C LYS A 75 27.73 13.98 -20.21
N ILE A 76 27.76 12.65 -20.22
CA ILE A 76 28.43 11.83 -19.21
C ILE A 76 29.51 11.02 -19.92
N GLU A 77 30.76 11.31 -19.62
CA GLU A 77 31.90 10.49 -20.03
C GLU A 77 32.27 9.57 -18.86
N GLY A 78 32.06 8.26 -19.04
CA GLY A 78 32.56 7.23 -18.12
C GLY A 78 31.67 6.84 -16.93
N ASP A 79 32.30 6.09 -16.00
CA ASP A 79 31.71 5.24 -14.95
C ASP A 79 31.17 6.01 -13.71
N GLN A 80 31.22 7.34 -13.70
CA GLN A 80 31.15 8.09 -12.43
C GLN A 80 29.74 8.40 -11.90
N GLY A 81 28.67 8.23 -12.69
CA GLY A 81 27.31 8.60 -12.25
C GLY A 81 26.21 7.60 -12.61
N VAL A 82 26.35 6.92 -13.75
CA VAL A 82 25.32 6.01 -14.27
C VAL A 82 25.18 4.75 -13.41
N PRO A 83 26.27 4.04 -13.04
CA PRO A 83 26.16 2.87 -12.18
C PRO A 83 25.61 3.24 -10.81
N THR A 84 25.94 4.41 -10.28
CA THR A 84 25.45 4.92 -8.99
C THR A 84 23.94 5.14 -8.99
N ILE A 85 23.38 5.74 -10.05
CA ILE A 85 21.93 5.96 -10.16
C ILE A 85 21.21 4.63 -10.32
N LEU A 86 21.72 3.73 -11.15
CA LEU A 86 21.13 2.40 -11.37
C LEU A 86 21.20 1.54 -10.09
N THR A 87 22.32 1.56 -9.37
CA THR A 87 22.47 0.84 -8.09
C THR A 87 21.58 1.43 -7.00
N ALA A 88 21.40 2.76 -6.95
CA ALA A 88 20.49 3.40 -6.01
C ALA A 88 19.03 2.98 -6.26
N ILE A 89 18.57 2.98 -7.51
CA ILE A 89 17.23 2.52 -7.89
C ILE A 89 17.06 1.03 -7.60
N GLY A 90 18.04 0.21 -7.98
CA GLY A 90 18.04 -1.23 -7.70
C GLY A 90 17.96 -1.53 -6.20
N SER A 91 18.72 -0.81 -5.38
CA SER A 91 18.69 -0.95 -3.92
C SER A 91 17.35 -0.52 -3.33
N ALA A 92 16.77 0.58 -3.82
CA ALA A 92 15.45 1.03 -3.40
C ALA A 92 14.35 0.02 -3.75
N ALA A 93 14.40 -0.59 -4.95
CA ALA A 93 13.46 -1.62 -5.37
C ALA A 93 13.57 -2.88 -4.50
N ILE A 94 14.79 -3.34 -4.21
CA ILE A 94 15.02 -4.47 -3.30
C ILE A 94 14.51 -4.15 -1.89
N GLY A 95 14.77 -2.94 -1.38
CA GLY A 95 14.27 -2.50 -0.07
C GLY A 95 12.74 -2.46 0.02
N ALA A 96 12.07 -1.99 -1.04
CA ALA A 96 10.60 -2.00 -1.11
C ALA A 96 10.02 -3.42 -1.14
N LEU A 97 10.64 -4.34 -1.89
CA LEU A 97 10.25 -5.76 -1.90
C LEU A 97 10.48 -6.42 -0.54
N ALA A 98 11.60 -6.13 0.12
CA ALA A 98 11.86 -6.60 1.48
C ALA A 98 10.81 -6.08 2.47
N GLY A 99 10.39 -4.81 2.35
CA GLY A 99 9.31 -4.23 3.15
C GLY A 99 7.96 -4.90 2.91
N LEU A 100 7.62 -5.23 1.66
CA LEU A 100 6.37 -5.94 1.33
C LEU A 100 6.35 -7.39 1.84
N LEU A 101 7.50 -8.05 1.86
CA LEU A 101 7.66 -9.42 2.33
C LEU A 101 7.92 -9.52 3.83
N ALA A 102 8.11 -8.40 4.53
CA ALA A 102 8.30 -8.38 5.96
C ALA A 102 7.03 -8.91 6.66
N PRO A 103 7.17 -9.84 7.62
CA PRO A 103 6.03 -10.35 8.37
C PRO A 103 5.35 -9.22 9.14
N SER A 104 4.03 -9.23 9.20
CA SER A 104 3.27 -8.26 9.99
C SER A 104 3.68 -8.35 11.46
N PRO A 105 3.95 -7.22 12.14
CA PRO A 105 4.22 -7.21 13.58
C PRO A 105 3.08 -7.88 14.33
N LYS A 106 3.43 -8.71 15.32
CA LYS A 106 2.47 -9.36 16.22
C LYS A 106 1.97 -8.40 17.29
#